data_AF-X1I6T3-F1
#
_entry.id   AF-X1I6T3-F1
#
_cell.length_a   1.000
_cell.length_b   1.000
_cell.length_c   1.000
_cell.angle_alpha   90.00
_cell.angle_beta   90.00
_cell.angle_gamma   90.00
#
_symmetry.space_group_name_H-M   'P 1'
#
loop_
_entity.id
_entity.type
_entity.pdbx_description
1 polymer ?
#
loop_
_entity_poly.entity_id
_entity_poly.type
_entity_poly.pdbx_seq_one_letter_code
_entity_poly.pdbx_strand_id
1 'polypeptide(L)'
;RARVGELIAVAPLARGEQQWRYGALRWLRADRDRGVEAGVELLSSQPLAVAVYALDAGGMSRAPIRGILIGAGGEARGGEQGILVPRPFVRDAVMLEVLRIDDAAADTMPRPVRVASYELLEAGLYQKIVLPDEALVRIVHG
;
A
#
# COMPACT_ATOMS: atom_id res chain seq x y z
N ARG A 1 19.11 -2.09 0.24
CA ARG A 1 19.30 -2.72 1.58
C ARG A 1 17.91 -3.00 2.12
N ALA A 2 17.51 -4.26 2.27
CA ALA A 2 16.21 -4.64 2.83
C ALA A 2 16.23 -4.63 4.37
N ARG A 3 15.09 -4.36 5.01
CA ARG A 3 14.93 -4.36 6.47
C ARG A 3 13.68 -5.12 6.91
N VAL A 4 13.72 -5.71 8.11
CA VAL A 4 12.53 -6.31 8.72
C VAL A 4 11.44 -5.25 8.89
N GLY A 5 10.22 -5.59 8.52
CA GLY A 5 9.05 -4.72 8.48
C GLY A 5 8.84 -3.98 7.17
N GLU A 6 9.75 -4.11 6.20
CA GLU A 6 9.65 -3.48 4.87
C GLU A 6 8.74 -4.30 3.94
N LEU A 7 7.95 -3.62 3.10
CA LEU A 7 7.22 -4.26 2.01
C LEU A 7 8.19 -4.61 0.88
N ILE A 8 8.12 -5.85 0.42
CA ILE A 8 8.97 -6.36 -0.64
C ILE A 8 8.13 -7.06 -1.71
N ALA A 9 8.67 -7.07 -2.94
CA ALA A 9 8.19 -7.93 -4.02
C ALA A 9 9.18 -9.07 -4.23
N VAL A 10 8.67 -10.29 -4.34
CA VAL A 10 9.46 -11.50 -4.61
C VAL A 10 8.86 -12.22 -5.81
N ALA A 11 9.71 -12.69 -6.72
CA ALA A 11 9.32 -13.52 -7.85
C ALA A 11 10.11 -14.84 -7.78
N PRO A 12 9.44 -16.01 -7.81
CA PRO A 12 10.13 -17.29 -7.93
C PRO A 12 10.95 -17.34 -9.22
N LEU A 13 12.18 -17.86 -9.14
CA LEU A 13 13.05 -18.02 -10.33
C LEU A 13 12.63 -19.22 -11.22
N ALA A 14 11.72 -20.07 -10.76
CA ALA A 14 11.33 -21.29 -11.46
C ALA A 14 10.18 -21.03 -12.43
N ARG A 15 10.42 -21.34 -13.71
CA ARG A 15 9.48 -21.41 -14.85
C ARG A 15 8.94 -20.08 -15.38
N GLY A 16 9.74 -19.34 -16.14
CA GLY A 16 9.31 -18.52 -17.30
C GLY A 16 8.34 -17.34 -17.10
N GLU A 17 7.49 -17.37 -16.08
CA GLU A 17 6.51 -16.38 -15.69
C GLU A 17 6.89 -15.89 -14.30
N GLN A 18 7.46 -14.69 -14.24
CA GLN A 18 7.75 -14.02 -12.97
C GLN A 18 6.45 -13.45 -12.41
N GLN A 19 5.63 -14.29 -11.79
CA GLN A 19 4.49 -13.80 -11.03
C GLN A 19 5.01 -13.18 -9.73
N TRP A 20 5.02 -11.85 -9.69
CA TRP A 20 5.38 -11.10 -8.49
C TRP A 20 4.39 -11.38 -7.36
N ARG A 21 4.94 -11.67 -6.18
CA ARG A 21 4.20 -11.79 -4.93
C ARG A 21 4.71 -10.71 -3.99
N TYR A 22 3.80 -10.10 -3.24
CA TYR A 22 4.09 -8.97 -2.37
C TYR A 22 3.90 -9.38 -0.93
N GLY A 23 4.73 -8.86 -0.03
CA GLY A 23 4.69 -9.23 1.38
C GLY A 23 5.54 -8.35 2.27
N ALA A 24 5.43 -8.54 3.58
CA ALA A 24 6.26 -7.89 4.57
C ALA A 24 7.42 -8.80 4.99
N LEU A 25 8.64 -8.26 4.99
CA LEU A 25 9.82 -8.98 5.45
C LEU A 25 9.75 -9.18 6.98
N ARG A 26 9.75 -10.42 7.47
CA ARG A 26 9.63 -10.75 8.90
C ARG A 26 10.95 -11.07 9.56
N TRP A 27 11.88 -11.68 8.82
CA TRP A 27 13.22 -11.96 9.30
C TRP A 27 14.20 -12.08 8.13
N LEU A 28 15.48 -11.84 8.41
CA LEU A 28 16.60 -12.05 7.49
C LEU A 28 17.68 -12.83 8.22
N ARG A 29 18.24 -13.84 7.56
CA ARG A 29 19.37 -14.62 8.05
C ARG A 29 20.46 -14.61 6.99
N ALA A 30 21.64 -14.11 7.33
CA ALA A 30 22.80 -14.20 6.48
C ALA A 30 23.60 -15.45 6.87
N ASP A 31 23.84 -16.32 5.89
CA ASP A 31 24.67 -17.50 5.99
C ASP A 31 25.85 -17.33 5.00
N ARG A 32 27.07 -17.62 5.45
CA ARG A 32 28.28 -17.40 4.63
C ARG A 32 28.32 -18.31 3.40
N ASP A 33 27.72 -19.48 3.47
CA ASP A 33 27.77 -20.50 2.43
C ASP A 33 26.47 -20.54 1.60
N ARG A 34 25.34 -20.13 2.19
CA ARG A 34 24.01 -20.17 1.54
C ARG A 34 23.48 -18.80 1.10
N GLY A 35 24.17 -17.72 1.43
CA GLY A 35 23.74 -16.37 1.12
C GLY A 35 22.69 -15.84 2.10
N VAL A 36 21.73 -15.05 1.61
CA VAL A 36 20.69 -14.43 2.45
C VAL A 36 19.40 -15.22 2.33
N GLU A 37 18.92 -15.72 3.46
CA GLU A 37 17.58 -16.28 3.61
C GLU A 37 16.64 -15.24 4.23
N ALA A 38 15.38 -15.27 3.82
CA ALA A 38 14.36 -14.33 4.25
C ALA A 38 13.03 -15.03 4.50
N GLY A 39 12.37 -14.65 5.59
CA GLY A 39 10.96 -14.99 5.83
C GLY A 39 10.07 -13.84 5.43
N VAL A 40 9.13 -14.10 4.53
CA VAL A 40 8.21 -13.10 3.99
C VAL A 40 6.79 -13.52 4.30
N GLU A 41 6.05 -12.65 4.98
CA GLU A 41 4.61 -12.79 5.18
C GLU A 41 3.91 -12.18 3.96
N LEU A 42 3.28 -13.03 3.15
CA LEU A 42 2.68 -12.60 1.89
C LEU A 42 1.32 -11.92 2.11
N LEU A 43 1.04 -10.92 1.29
CA LEU A 43 -0.27 -10.28 1.22
C LEU A 43 -1.28 -11.24 0.58
N SER A 44 -2.54 -11.15 1.04
CA SER A 44 -3.65 -11.98 0.58
C SER A 44 -4.12 -11.64 -0.84
N SER A 45 -3.90 -10.41 -1.30
CA SER A 45 -4.27 -9.95 -2.64
C SER A 45 -3.15 -9.17 -3.32
N GLN A 46 -3.25 -9.02 -4.63
CA GLN A 46 -2.40 -8.10 -5.39
C GLN A 46 -2.58 -6.67 -4.86
N PRO A 47 -1.51 -5.99 -4.42
CA PRO A 47 -1.61 -4.60 -3.99
C PRO A 47 -1.77 -3.66 -5.18
N LEU A 48 -2.41 -2.51 -4.95
CA LEU A 48 -2.54 -1.42 -5.93
C LEU A 48 -1.69 -0.22 -5.51
N ALA A 49 -0.99 0.38 -6.46
CA ALA A 49 -0.24 1.61 -6.23
C ALA A 49 -1.21 2.80 -6.17
N VAL A 50 -1.04 3.67 -5.17
CA VAL A 50 -1.84 4.88 -5.02
C VAL A 50 -0.98 6.09 -4.66
N ALA A 51 -1.39 7.29 -5.07
CA ALA A 51 -0.91 8.54 -4.51
C ALA A 51 -1.92 9.04 -3.48
N VAL A 52 -1.43 9.40 -2.29
CA VAL A 52 -2.24 9.94 -1.19
C VAL A 52 -1.86 11.39 -0.98
N TYR A 53 -2.82 12.28 -1.17
CA TYR A 53 -2.71 13.69 -0.91
C TYR A 53 -3.40 13.98 0.42
N ALA A 54 -2.64 14.55 1.37
CA ALA A 54 -3.17 15.03 2.63
C ALA A 54 -3.61 16.48 2.47
N LEU A 55 -4.89 16.74 2.72
CA LEU A 55 -5.50 18.08 2.68
C LEU A 55 -5.67 18.60 4.11
N ASP A 56 -5.22 19.83 4.35
CA ASP A 56 -5.49 20.55 5.60
C ASP A 56 -6.90 21.15 5.64
N ALA A 57 -7.25 21.82 6.74
CA ALA A 57 -8.55 22.47 6.92
C ALA A 57 -8.83 23.58 5.89
N GLY A 58 -7.81 24.16 5.27
CA GLY A 58 -7.93 25.12 4.18
C GLY A 58 -8.11 24.48 2.80
N GLY A 59 -8.08 23.14 2.72
CA GLY A 59 -8.11 22.40 1.47
C GLY A 59 -6.77 22.43 0.71
N MET A 60 -5.70 22.92 1.34
CA MET A 60 -4.38 22.94 0.73
C MET A 60 -3.75 21.55 0.78
N SER A 61 -3.28 21.11 -0.39
CA SER A 61 -2.69 19.79 -0.55
C SER A 61 -1.19 19.83 -0.29
N ARG A 62 -0.70 18.88 0.52
CA ARG A 62 0.73 18.60 0.63
C ARG A 62 1.22 17.78 -0.56
N ALA A 63 2.54 17.67 -0.71
CA ALA A 63 3.13 16.80 -1.73
C ALA A 63 2.59 15.36 -1.61
N PRO A 64 2.31 14.68 -2.75
CA PRO A 64 1.72 13.35 -2.72
C PRO A 64 2.63 12.34 -2.03
N ILE A 65 2.04 11.53 -1.17
CA ILE A 65 2.69 10.42 -0.49
C ILE A 65 2.39 9.16 -1.29
N ARG A 66 3.42 8.39 -1.61
CA ARG A 66 3.25 7.09 -2.26
C ARG A 66 2.65 6.11 -1.25
N GLY A 67 1.52 5.52 -1.62
CA GLY A 67 0.82 4.52 -0.83
C GLY A 67 0.66 3.21 -1.59
N ILE A 68 0.41 2.15 -0.83
CA ILE A 68 0.09 0.83 -1.35
C ILE A 68 -1.24 0.40 -0.74
N LEU A 69 -2.27 0.30 -1.57
CA LEU A 69 -3.57 -0.24 -1.18
C LEU A 69 -3.49 -1.77 -1.13
N ILE A 70 -3.78 -2.33 0.03
CA ILE A 70 -3.80 -3.78 0.28
C ILE A 70 -5.22 -4.27 0.54
N GLY A 71 -5.49 -5.54 0.20
CA GLY A 71 -6.78 -6.17 0.43
C GLY A 71 -7.91 -5.74 -0.50
N ALA A 72 -7.59 -5.09 -1.63
CA ALA A 72 -8.56 -4.61 -2.61
C ALA A 72 -9.40 -5.70 -3.31
N GLY A 73 -8.98 -6.97 -3.23
CA GLY A 73 -9.56 -8.09 -3.98
C GLY A 73 -10.80 -8.75 -3.35
N GLY A 74 -11.42 -8.17 -2.32
CA GLY A 74 -12.65 -8.70 -1.70
C GLY A 74 -12.47 -9.95 -0.82
N GLU A 75 -11.36 -10.66 -0.92
CA GLU A 75 -11.04 -11.83 -0.07
C GLU A 75 -10.37 -11.44 1.28
N ALA A 76 -9.98 -10.18 1.43
CA ALA A 76 -9.33 -9.69 2.64
C ALA A 76 -10.33 -9.53 3.80
N ARG A 77 -10.03 -10.15 4.94
CA ARG A 77 -10.85 -10.01 6.16
C ARG A 77 -10.84 -8.55 6.63
N GLY A 78 -11.98 -8.07 7.13
CA GLY A 78 -12.13 -6.70 7.65
C GLY A 78 -11.07 -6.42 8.72
N GLY A 79 -10.06 -5.62 8.38
CA GLY A 79 -8.86 -5.40 9.17
C GLY A 79 -7.55 -5.58 8.38
N GLU A 80 -7.54 -6.33 7.29
CA GLU A 80 -6.40 -6.46 6.38
C GLU A 80 -6.40 -5.40 5.26
N GLN A 81 -7.52 -4.70 5.06
CA GLN A 81 -7.68 -3.69 4.02
C GLN A 81 -7.21 -2.31 4.50
N GLY A 82 -6.68 -1.52 3.56
CA GLY A 82 -6.26 -0.14 3.81
C GLY A 82 -5.05 0.26 2.97
N ILE A 83 -4.64 1.53 3.11
CA ILE A 83 -3.48 2.05 2.39
C ILE A 83 -2.28 2.10 3.34
N LEU A 84 -1.21 1.38 2.99
CA LEU A 84 0.06 1.49 3.68
C LEU A 84 0.83 2.70 3.15
N VAL A 85 1.21 3.60 4.05
CA VAL A 85 2.03 4.80 3.78
C VAL A 85 3.27 4.81 4.68
N PRO A 86 4.39 5.42 4.26
CA PRO A 86 5.55 5.58 5.12
C PRO A 86 5.22 6.34 6.41
N ARG A 87 5.85 5.95 7.53
CA ARG A 87 5.74 6.67 8.79
C ARG A 87 6.79 7.80 8.92
N PRO A 88 6.49 8.90 9.64
CA PRO A 88 5.15 9.28 10.10
C PRO A 88 4.32 9.84 8.93
N PHE A 89 3.02 9.54 8.95
CA PHE A 89 2.03 10.17 8.12
C PHE A 89 1.63 11.53 8.69
N VAL A 90 1.03 12.37 7.84
CA VAL A 90 0.64 13.74 8.14
C VAL A 90 -0.39 13.77 9.28
N ARG A 91 -0.16 14.59 10.31
CA ARG A 91 -0.97 14.62 11.54
C ARG A 91 -2.18 15.56 11.47
N ASP A 92 -2.11 16.58 10.64
CA ASP A 92 -3.08 17.68 10.52
C ASP A 92 -3.98 17.54 9.27
N ALA A 93 -3.96 16.37 8.63
CA ALA A 93 -4.80 16.08 7.49
C ALA A 93 -6.26 15.91 7.94
N VAL A 94 -7.16 16.76 7.46
CA VAL A 94 -8.60 16.63 7.73
C VAL A 94 -9.31 15.84 6.65
N MET A 95 -8.70 15.73 5.47
CA MET A 95 -9.23 15.01 4.32
C MET A 95 -8.09 14.42 3.52
N LEU A 96 -8.36 13.31 2.86
CA LEU A 96 -7.46 12.68 1.91
C LEU A 96 -8.03 12.76 0.51
N GLU A 97 -7.17 13.01 -0.47
CA GLU A 97 -7.43 12.69 -1.87
C GLU A 97 -6.56 11.49 -2.25
N VAL A 98 -7.19 10.42 -2.72
CA VAL A 98 -6.49 9.19 -3.12
C VAL A 98 -6.64 8.99 -4.61
N LEU A 99 -5.52 8.83 -5.29
CA LEU A 99 -5.45 8.59 -6.72
C LEU A 99 -4.86 7.20 -6.98
N ARG A 100 -5.58 6.34 -7.70
CA ARG A 100 -5.02 5.07 -8.18
C ARG A 100 -3.99 5.35 -9.28
N ILE A 101 -2.83 4.71 -9.17
CA ILE A 101 -1.78 4.74 -10.19
C ILE A 101 -1.91 3.44 -10.98
N ASP A 102 -2.36 3.54 -12.22
CA ASP A 102 -2.49 2.40 -13.13
C ASP A 102 -1.76 2.71 -14.45
N ASP A 103 -0.78 1.87 -14.78
CA ASP A 103 0.01 1.99 -16.02
C ASP A 103 -0.83 1.66 -17.27
N ALA A 104 -1.92 0.88 -17.14
CA ALA A 104 -2.77 0.49 -18.27
C ALA A 104 -3.79 1.57 -18.67
N ALA A 105 -3.99 2.59 -17.82
CA ALA A 105 -5.04 3.60 -17.99
C ALA A 105 -4.52 4.93 -18.57
N ALA A 106 -3.43 4.92 -19.35
CA ALA A 106 -2.77 6.13 -19.86
C ALA A 106 -3.72 7.12 -20.59
N ASP A 107 -4.80 6.62 -21.19
CA ASP A 107 -5.82 7.41 -21.91
C ASP A 107 -7.02 7.86 -21.05
N THR A 108 -7.09 7.45 -19.79
CA THR A 108 -8.19 7.84 -18.87
C THR A 108 -7.61 8.72 -17.77
N MET A 109 -8.08 9.97 -17.65
CA MET A 109 -7.67 10.82 -16.53
C MET A 109 -8.04 10.13 -15.21
N PRO A 110 -7.06 9.79 -14.35
CA PRO A 110 -7.35 9.09 -13.11
C PRO A 110 -8.18 10.02 -12.20
N ARG A 111 -9.24 9.48 -11.59
CA ARG A 111 -10.17 10.27 -10.77
C ARG A 111 -9.79 10.18 -9.30
N PRO A 112 -9.42 11.29 -8.65
CA PRO A 112 -9.12 11.26 -7.22
C PRO A 112 -10.40 11.01 -6.41
N VAL A 113 -10.29 10.14 -5.41
CA VAL A 113 -11.34 9.87 -4.43
C VAL A 113 -11.06 10.67 -3.17
N ARG A 114 -11.98 11.57 -2.83
CA ARG A 114 -11.96 12.32 -1.57
C ARG A 114 -12.51 11.47 -0.42
N VAL A 115 -11.77 11.42 0.68
CA VAL A 115 -12.13 10.69 1.91
C VAL A 115 -11.94 11.59 3.13
N ALA A 116 -13.04 11.85 3.84
CA ALA A 116 -13.05 12.69 5.04
C ALA A 116 -12.98 11.89 6.36
N SER A 117 -13.31 10.59 6.31
CA SER A 117 -13.29 9.70 7.47
C SER A 117 -12.27 8.60 7.23
N TYR A 118 -11.28 8.49 8.11
CA TYR A 118 -10.26 7.45 8.06
C TYR A 118 -9.62 7.27 9.44
N GLU A 119 -9.04 6.10 9.68
CA GLU A 119 -8.23 5.84 10.87
C GLU A 119 -6.78 5.58 10.49
N LEU A 120 -5.86 5.94 11.38
CA LEU A 120 -4.44 5.63 11.23
C LEU A 120 -4.04 4.55 12.24
N LEU A 121 -3.61 3.40 11.75
CA LEU A 121 -3.10 2.30 12.55
C LEU A 121 -1.60 2.11 12.32
N GLU A 122 -0.89 1.70 13.35
CA GLU A 122 0.52 1.36 13.26
C GLU A 122 0.71 0.01 12.54
N ALA A 123 1.62 -0.04 11.54
CA ALA A 123 1.88 -1.22 10.73
C ALA A 123 3.38 -1.41 10.45
N GLY A 124 4.18 -1.69 11.49
CA GLY A 124 5.62 -1.95 11.35
C GLY A 124 6.40 -0.71 10.91
N LEU A 125 6.96 -0.71 9.70
CA LEU A 125 7.62 0.48 9.13
C LEU A 125 6.66 1.46 8.44
N TYR A 126 5.37 1.15 8.44
CA TYR A 126 4.32 1.90 7.76
C TYR A 126 3.25 2.36 8.77
N GLN A 127 2.40 3.26 8.33
CA GLN A 127 1.08 3.48 8.93
C GLN A 127 0.03 3.03 7.93
N LYS A 128 -1.03 2.42 8.44
CA LYS A 128 -2.16 1.95 7.65
C LYS A 128 -3.30 2.95 7.79
N ILE A 129 -3.70 3.53 6.67
CA ILE A 129 -4.91 4.34 6.54
C ILE A 129 -6.06 3.35 6.31
N VAL A 130 -6.91 3.18 7.32
CA VAL A 130 -8.15 2.42 7.20
C VAL A 130 -9.21 3.35 6.67
N LEU A 131 -9.81 2.97 5.54
CA LEU A 131 -10.82 3.75 4.85
C LEU A 131 -12.18 3.04 4.97
N PRO A 132 -13.30 3.77 4.93
CA PRO A 132 -14.62 3.18 4.75
C PRO A 132 -14.71 2.34 3.48
N ASP A 133 -15.51 1.27 3.51
CA ASP A 133 -15.66 0.34 2.38
C ASP A 133 -16.11 1.07 1.10
N GLU A 134 -16.99 2.07 1.21
CA GLU A 134 -17.44 2.85 0.06
C GLU A 134 -16.32 3.67 -0.60
N ALA A 135 -15.33 4.11 0.19
CA ALA A 135 -14.17 4.81 -0.34
C ALA A 135 -13.22 3.83 -1.04
N LEU A 136 -13.02 2.63 -0.46
CA LEU A 136 -12.20 1.57 -1.05
C LEU A 136 -12.75 1.13 -2.41
N VAL A 137 -14.05 0.85 -2.50
CA VAL A 137 -14.73 0.47 -3.76
C VAL A 137 -14.50 1.54 -4.84
N ARG A 138 -14.63 2.82 -4.48
CA ARG A 138 -14.40 3.94 -5.42
C ARG A 138 -12.95 4.07 -5.87
N ILE A 139 -11.98 3.76 -5.02
CA ILE A 139 -10.55 3.79 -5.39
C ILE A 139 -10.19 2.60 -6.29
N VAL A 140 -10.79 1.44 -6.03
CA VAL A 140 -10.54 0.21 -6.80
C VAL A 140 -11.19 0.28 -8.18
N HIS A 141 -12.39 0.85 -8.30
CA HIS A 141 -13.17 0.84 -9.53
C HIS A 141 -13.27 2.20 -10.25
N GLY A 142 -12.72 3.28 -9.68
CA GLY A 142 -12.75 4.63 -10.25
C GLY A 142 -11.49 4.94 -11.05
#